data_AF-A0A8J1YCJ3-F1
#
_entry.id   AF-A0A8J1YCJ3-F1
#
_cell.length_a   1.000
_cell.length_b   1.000
_cell.length_c   1.000
_cell.angle_alpha   90.00
_cell.angle_beta   90.00
_cell.angle_gamma   90.00
#
_symmetry.space_group_name_H-M   'P 1'
#
loop_
_entity.id
_entity.type
_entity.pdbx_description
1 polymer ?
#
loop_
_entity_poly.entity_id
_entity_poly.type
_entity_poly.pdbx_seq_one_letter_code
_entity_poly.pdbx_strand_id
1 'polypeptide(L)'
;NREINSNWDRWYCIHRCRTATYVCKSIEYRALDGRCQLSDKSKEDINPSMWSNFTEEWDFYERADCIDPEASVVRHANITGSKYGMLIYDVPIKVYDARIEYVENGLIFHKNSFGTNMTFRDSQISQSTGSGIVMTSSALRYIDMTGSVVDRARYHGILLDGDNPILNLINGTVSQSEKHGIYKSSSVSAASVSLDGVTFDSNRQNDLNIKYPKYISVLNCAFMKSIQSNYHAIYISKMGQYYDKTSRLTMDIKNSVFEENVGPVVKVTTNTHNHHLKALINIQNNVFRNNSNSLVEIAPSTGTDVLIQDNLMEYNVGTAHLIDIHAIYYQYGKQWLNNDVHIIRNKLLSNEGLTMVHLNPDDNAKSSGMLTDNVFSGNSASQGIIRTTSGNYSFHYNILENPSIAFELYVEYNGDDVVDATYNWWGSTTEAYAKDRIFDKEDAINSAVVVYIPILQGKVFTCFAVNNCSGHGECIRPDRCRCDDGWKGTECNQVSCQQVSNCYGNGNCVGPNVCECIGSWTGKTCADATCYSVNNCSSRGYCLQPDTCSCFSSYAGTDCSQCEDLYWGQDCEPCPPCINGYCNKLTGECTCSTI
;
A
#
# COMPACT_ATOMS: atom_id res chain seq x y z
N ASN A 1 -12.44 -8.71 -47.34
CA ASN A 1 -11.94 -9.16 -48.67
C ASN A 1 -10.42 -9.04 -48.79
N ARG A 2 -9.70 -9.87 -48.03
CA ARG A 2 -8.67 -10.85 -48.46
C ARG A 2 -7.91 -11.22 -47.19
N GLU A 3 -8.14 -12.44 -46.73
CA GLU A 3 -7.25 -13.13 -45.79
C GLU A 3 -5.89 -13.33 -46.48
N ILE A 4 -4.82 -13.02 -45.77
CA ILE A 4 -3.47 -13.50 -46.07
C ILE A 4 -2.97 -14.18 -44.79
N ASN A 5 -2.83 -15.49 -44.86
CA ASN A 5 -2.01 -16.30 -43.97
C ASN A 5 -0.54 -16.03 -44.31
N SER A 6 0.27 -15.63 -43.32
CA SER A 6 1.68 -16.02 -43.24
C SER A 6 2.22 -15.74 -41.84
N ASN A 7 2.72 -16.81 -41.21
CA ASN A 7 3.74 -16.76 -40.16
C ASN A 7 4.87 -15.78 -40.55
N TRP A 8 5.63 -15.34 -39.54
CA TRP A 8 6.72 -14.36 -39.58
C TRP A 8 6.25 -12.89 -39.47
N ASP A 9 6.16 -12.38 -38.24
CA ASP A 9 6.39 -10.95 -38.03
C ASP A 9 7.69 -10.74 -37.23
N ARG A 10 8.57 -10.00 -37.89
CA ARG A 10 10.01 -9.87 -37.72
C ARG A 10 10.26 -8.35 -37.70
N TRP A 11 10.85 -7.83 -36.61
CA TRP A 11 11.52 -6.50 -36.44
C TRP A 11 10.60 -5.24 -36.41
N TYR A 12 10.86 -4.12 -35.68
CA TYR A 12 12.06 -3.26 -35.60
C TYR A 12 12.13 -2.35 -34.34
N CYS A 13 13.35 -2.06 -33.85
CA CYS A 13 13.69 -0.84 -33.10
C CYS A 13 13.74 0.37 -34.05
N ILE A 14 13.30 1.56 -33.60
CA ILE A 14 13.44 2.80 -34.38
C ILE A 14 14.05 3.92 -33.51
N HIS A 15 15.27 4.33 -33.88
CA HIS A 15 15.79 5.68 -33.65
C HIS A 15 15.06 6.70 -34.54
N ARG A 16 14.83 7.93 -34.06
CA ARG A 16 14.23 9.00 -34.87
C ARG A 16 15.22 9.54 -35.91
N CYS A 17 14.93 9.32 -37.19
CA CYS A 17 15.37 10.24 -38.24
C CYS A 17 14.69 11.59 -38.04
N ARG A 18 15.47 12.69 -38.05
CA ARG A 18 14.93 13.98 -38.47
C ARG A 18 15.31 14.18 -39.93
N THR A 19 14.31 13.89 -40.76
CA THR A 19 14.12 14.13 -42.21
C THR A 19 14.35 12.92 -43.11
N ALA A 20 13.29 12.62 -43.89
CA ALA A 20 13.08 11.52 -44.83
C ALA A 20 12.90 10.10 -44.24
N THR A 21 11.70 9.57 -44.47
CA THR A 21 11.27 8.16 -44.31
C THR A 21 12.14 7.19 -45.11
N TYR A 22 12.80 6.24 -44.44
CA TYR A 22 13.26 4.99 -45.05
C TYR A 22 13.12 3.81 -44.07
N VAL A 23 12.60 2.69 -44.60
CA VAL A 23 12.42 1.41 -43.91
C VAL A 23 13.78 0.71 -43.84
N CYS A 24 14.34 0.52 -42.64
CA CYS A 24 15.55 -0.30 -42.48
C CYS A 24 15.18 -1.79 -42.56
N LYS A 25 16.02 -2.59 -43.22
CA LYS A 25 16.05 -4.05 -43.11
C LYS A 25 16.98 -4.45 -41.95
N SER A 26 16.64 -5.52 -41.24
CA SER A 26 17.25 -6.03 -40.00
C SER A 26 18.79 -6.04 -39.96
N ILE A 27 19.40 -5.45 -38.92
CA ILE A 27 20.84 -5.48 -38.62
C ILE A 27 21.07 -6.41 -37.41
N GLU A 28 22.01 -7.36 -37.51
CA GLU A 28 22.35 -8.31 -36.44
C GLU A 28 23.68 -7.93 -35.75
N TYR A 29 23.71 -8.00 -34.42
CA TYR A 29 24.89 -7.75 -33.58
C TYR A 29 25.32 -9.03 -32.84
N ARG A 30 26.62 -9.19 -32.57
CA ARG A 30 27.19 -10.22 -31.68
C ARG A 30 27.86 -9.58 -30.47
N ALA A 31 27.77 -10.25 -29.33
CA ALA A 31 28.50 -9.91 -28.11
C ALA A 31 29.88 -10.60 -28.12
N LEU A 32 30.94 -9.80 -28.01
CA LEU A 32 32.32 -10.25 -27.79
C LEU A 32 32.93 -9.32 -26.73
N ASP A 33 33.42 -9.89 -25.63
CA ASP A 33 34.12 -9.19 -24.54
C ASP A 33 33.43 -7.91 -24.06
N GLY A 34 32.13 -7.99 -23.80
CA GLY A 34 31.35 -6.88 -23.24
C GLY A 34 31.11 -5.70 -24.18
N ARG A 35 31.31 -5.86 -25.50
CA ARG A 35 30.96 -4.86 -26.52
C ARG A 35 30.08 -5.46 -27.63
N CYS A 36 29.03 -4.73 -28.03
CA CYS A 36 28.20 -5.08 -29.19
C CYS A 36 28.92 -4.66 -30.49
N GLN A 37 29.23 -5.62 -31.36
CA GLN A 37 29.75 -5.35 -32.71
C GLN A 37 28.78 -5.83 -33.80
N LEU A 38 28.71 -5.08 -34.90
CA LEU A 38 28.01 -5.46 -36.13
C LEU A 38 28.51 -6.82 -36.63
N SER A 39 27.59 -7.75 -36.91
CA SER A 39 27.96 -9.04 -37.50
C SER A 39 28.60 -8.85 -38.88
N ASP A 40 29.52 -9.73 -39.27
CA ASP A 40 30.21 -9.63 -40.56
C ASP A 40 29.25 -9.69 -41.76
N LYS A 41 28.10 -10.34 -41.56
CA LYS A 41 27.00 -10.40 -42.53
C LYS A 41 26.36 -9.02 -42.78
N SER A 42 26.33 -8.15 -41.77
CA SER A 42 25.81 -6.78 -41.87
C SER A 42 26.82 -5.78 -42.46
N LYS A 43 28.11 -6.16 -42.54
CA LYS A 43 29.16 -5.34 -43.16
C LYS A 43 29.23 -5.51 -44.68
N GLU A 44 28.81 -6.66 -45.21
CA GLU A 44 28.80 -6.94 -46.66
C GLU A 44 27.59 -6.33 -47.40
N ASP A 45 26.49 -6.05 -46.69
CA ASP A 45 25.24 -5.53 -47.27
C ASP A 45 25.21 -4.00 -47.49
N ILE A 46 26.30 -3.29 -47.18
CA ILE A 46 26.40 -1.83 -47.29
C ILE A 46 27.23 -1.45 -48.52
N ASN A 47 26.58 -0.78 -49.49
CA ASN A 47 27.15 -0.44 -50.79
C ASN A 47 28.40 0.48 -50.68
N PRO A 48 29.57 0.11 -51.24
CA PRO A 48 30.82 0.88 -51.13
C PRO A 48 30.81 2.28 -51.78
N SER A 49 29.78 2.63 -52.55
CA SER A 49 29.71 3.92 -53.26
C SER A 49 29.25 5.12 -52.41
N MET A 50 28.89 4.91 -51.14
CA MET A 50 28.52 6.01 -50.21
C MET A 50 29.70 6.62 -49.44
N TRP A 51 30.93 6.17 -49.71
CA TRP A 51 32.13 6.62 -49.00
C TRP A 51 32.69 7.98 -49.46
N SER A 52 32.13 8.63 -50.50
CA SER A 52 32.85 9.72 -51.18
C SER A 52 32.62 11.14 -50.63
N ASN A 53 31.81 11.36 -49.58
CA ASN A 53 31.45 12.72 -49.16
C ASN A 53 31.55 13.02 -47.65
N PHE A 54 32.26 12.21 -46.87
CA PHE A 54 32.49 12.49 -45.45
C PHE A 54 33.99 12.52 -45.14
N THR A 55 34.58 13.70 -45.34
CA THR A 55 35.90 14.06 -44.79
C THR A 55 35.66 14.75 -43.46
N GLU A 56 35.65 13.96 -42.37
CA GLU A 56 36.09 14.30 -41.00
C GLU A 56 35.52 13.27 -40.04
N GLU A 57 36.42 12.63 -39.28
CA GLU A 57 36.14 11.69 -38.20
C GLU A 57 35.23 12.33 -37.15
N TRP A 58 33.98 11.87 -37.01
CA TRP A 58 33.16 12.11 -35.82
C TRP A 58 32.60 10.78 -35.32
N ASP A 59 32.95 10.49 -34.08
CA ASP A 59 32.69 9.28 -33.30
C ASP A 59 31.22 8.80 -33.34
N PHE A 60 31.02 7.60 -33.87
CA PHE A 60 29.76 6.86 -33.78
C PHE A 60 29.86 5.77 -32.71
N TYR A 61 30.32 6.11 -31.50
CA TYR A 61 30.23 5.24 -30.32
C TYR A 61 30.21 6.11 -29.08
N GLU A 62 29.15 6.03 -28.25
CA GLU A 62 29.28 5.91 -26.78
C GLU A 62 27.92 5.78 -26.05
N ARG A 63 27.74 4.58 -25.45
CA ARG A 63 27.08 4.20 -24.18
C ARG A 63 25.59 4.53 -23.96
N ALA A 64 24.74 3.57 -24.31
CA ALA A 64 23.63 3.17 -23.45
C ALA A 64 24.07 1.92 -22.68
N ASP A 65 23.98 1.93 -21.34
CA ASP A 65 24.27 0.74 -20.54
C ASP A 65 23.09 -0.24 -20.64
N CYS A 66 23.24 -1.30 -21.42
CA CYS A 66 22.25 -2.36 -21.55
C CYS A 66 22.43 -3.40 -20.43
N ILE A 67 21.36 -3.74 -19.73
CA ILE A 67 21.30 -4.99 -18.94
C ILE A 67 21.11 -6.13 -19.95
N ASP A 68 21.97 -7.14 -19.88
CA ASP A 68 21.90 -8.33 -20.71
C ASP A 68 20.52 -9.01 -20.52
N PRO A 69 19.70 -9.16 -21.58
CA PRO A 69 18.41 -9.83 -21.48
C PRO A 69 18.51 -11.32 -21.10
N GLU A 70 19.69 -11.96 -21.19
CA GLU A 70 19.91 -13.31 -20.67
C GLU A 70 20.17 -13.33 -19.14
N ALA A 71 20.57 -12.19 -18.55
CA ALA A 71 20.78 -12.05 -17.12
C ALA A 71 19.50 -11.58 -16.41
N SER A 72 18.62 -12.52 -16.05
CA SER A 72 17.42 -12.25 -15.21
C SER A 72 17.73 -11.65 -13.82
N VAL A 73 19.02 -11.58 -13.45
CA VAL A 73 19.49 -11.08 -12.16
C VAL A 73 20.67 -10.13 -12.35
N VAL A 74 20.56 -8.92 -11.79
CA VAL A 74 21.61 -7.90 -11.71
C VAL A 74 21.98 -7.71 -10.24
N ARG A 75 23.28 -7.77 -9.92
CA ARG A 75 23.78 -7.59 -8.55
C ARG A 75 24.90 -6.57 -8.51
N HIS A 76 24.93 -5.73 -7.47
CA HIS A 76 26.02 -4.78 -7.20
C HIS A 76 26.35 -3.85 -8.39
N ALA A 77 25.36 -3.56 -9.23
CA ALA A 77 25.57 -2.70 -10.39
C ALA A 77 25.70 -1.24 -9.94
N ASN A 78 26.68 -0.53 -10.48
CA ASN A 78 26.82 0.92 -10.31
C ASN A 78 26.64 1.58 -11.68
N ILE A 79 25.49 2.21 -11.90
CA ILE A 79 25.08 2.79 -13.18
C ILE A 79 24.97 4.29 -12.99
N THR A 80 25.79 5.06 -13.70
CA THR A 80 25.86 6.52 -13.53
C THR A 80 25.87 7.25 -14.87
N GLY A 81 25.05 8.30 -15.02
CA GLY A 81 25.17 9.26 -16.12
C GLY A 81 24.60 8.82 -17.47
N SER A 82 23.65 7.88 -17.49
CA SER A 82 22.94 7.48 -18.72
C SER A 82 22.13 8.66 -19.29
N LYS A 83 22.41 9.08 -20.54
CA LYS A 83 21.76 10.21 -21.24
C LYS A 83 20.37 9.91 -21.84
N TYR A 84 19.92 8.66 -21.85
CA TYR A 84 18.67 8.29 -22.54
C TYR A 84 17.69 7.51 -21.68
N GLY A 85 17.98 7.38 -20.38
CA GLY A 85 17.27 6.49 -19.48
C GLY A 85 17.68 5.04 -19.68
N MET A 86 17.22 4.16 -18.79
CA MET A 86 17.36 2.71 -18.98
C MET A 86 16.02 2.14 -19.42
N LEU A 87 16.02 1.48 -20.57
CA LEU A 87 14.87 0.78 -21.11
C LEU A 87 14.97 -0.71 -20.79
N ILE A 88 13.91 -1.25 -20.19
CA ILE A 88 13.86 -2.67 -19.77
C ILE A 88 12.78 -3.41 -20.57
N TYR A 89 13.18 -4.51 -21.22
CA TYR A 89 12.39 -5.30 -22.16
C TYR A 89 12.24 -6.77 -21.72
N ASP A 90 11.05 -7.34 -21.96
CA ASP A 90 10.73 -8.76 -22.17
C ASP A 90 11.15 -9.87 -21.17
N VAL A 91 11.90 -9.57 -20.10
CA VAL A 91 12.23 -10.54 -19.03
C VAL A 91 11.94 -10.02 -17.63
N PRO A 92 11.53 -10.89 -16.67
CA PRO A 92 11.53 -10.52 -15.26
C PRO A 92 12.95 -10.19 -14.82
N ILE A 93 13.15 -8.99 -14.27
CA ILE A 93 14.47 -8.53 -13.81
C ILE A 93 14.46 -8.43 -12.30
N LYS A 94 15.46 -9.05 -11.68
CA LYS A 94 15.75 -8.91 -10.26
C LYS A 94 17.05 -8.14 -10.07
N VAL A 95 16.97 -6.98 -9.44
CA VAL A 95 18.09 -6.10 -9.15
C VAL A 95 18.36 -6.13 -7.64
N TYR A 96 19.60 -6.41 -7.27
CA TYR A 96 20.04 -6.48 -5.88
C TYR A 96 21.23 -5.54 -5.68
N ASP A 97 21.23 -4.80 -4.57
CA ASP A 97 22.38 -4.02 -4.10
C ASP A 97 22.91 -3.03 -5.16
N ALA A 98 22.04 -2.52 -6.04
CA ALA A 98 22.44 -1.65 -7.13
C ALA A 98 22.43 -0.17 -6.71
N ARG A 99 23.34 0.61 -7.28
CA ARG A 99 23.33 2.07 -7.23
C ARG A 99 23.12 2.61 -8.64
N ILE A 100 22.05 3.36 -8.81
CA ILE A 100 21.63 3.91 -10.10
C ILE A 100 21.49 5.42 -9.91
N GLU A 101 22.43 6.19 -10.44
CA GLU A 101 22.52 7.63 -10.19
C GLU A 101 22.57 8.44 -11.49
N TYR A 102 22.02 9.65 -11.46
CA TYR A 102 22.11 10.60 -12.59
C TYR A 102 21.56 10.04 -13.92
N VAL A 103 20.55 9.17 -13.86
CA VAL A 103 19.93 8.61 -15.07
C VAL A 103 18.95 9.62 -15.67
N GLU A 104 19.17 9.96 -16.94
CA GLU A 104 18.31 10.88 -17.67
C GLU A 104 16.93 10.26 -17.89
N ASN A 105 15.85 10.97 -17.56
CA ASN A 105 14.47 10.46 -17.61
C ASN A 105 14.15 9.25 -16.69
N GLY A 106 15.13 8.71 -15.96
CA GLY A 106 14.96 7.60 -15.00
C GLY A 106 14.96 6.20 -15.60
N LEU A 107 14.50 5.23 -14.81
CA LEU A 107 14.26 3.85 -15.23
C LEU A 107 12.89 3.77 -15.92
N ILE A 108 12.87 3.58 -17.24
CA ILE A 108 11.64 3.60 -18.04
C ILE A 108 11.31 2.20 -18.54
N PHE A 109 10.08 1.78 -18.31
CA PHE A 109 9.61 0.48 -18.74
C PHE A 109 8.60 0.57 -19.89
N HIS A 110 8.93 -0.01 -21.04
CA HIS A 110 8.20 0.21 -22.29
C HIS A 110 7.13 -0.86 -22.62
N LYS A 111 6.19 -0.50 -23.51
CA LYS A 111 4.92 -1.19 -23.85
C LYS A 111 4.98 -2.64 -24.35
N ASN A 112 6.13 -3.15 -24.79
CA ASN A 112 6.20 -4.48 -25.40
C ASN A 112 6.57 -5.60 -24.42
N SER A 113 6.90 -5.27 -23.16
CA SER A 113 7.31 -6.21 -22.10
C SER A 113 6.15 -7.00 -21.49
N PHE A 114 5.51 -7.89 -22.26
CA PHE A 114 4.35 -8.67 -21.80
C PHE A 114 4.63 -9.49 -20.55
N GLY A 115 3.96 -9.14 -19.45
CA GLY A 115 3.89 -9.96 -18.23
C GLY A 115 5.15 -9.92 -17.35
N THR A 116 6.02 -8.94 -17.52
CA THR A 116 7.24 -8.87 -16.70
C THR A 116 6.95 -8.35 -15.29
N ASN A 117 7.53 -9.03 -14.31
CA ASN A 117 7.59 -8.62 -12.91
C ASN A 117 9.00 -8.10 -12.64
N MET A 118 9.12 -7.12 -11.75
CA MET A 118 10.44 -6.63 -11.36
C MET A 118 10.61 -6.60 -9.87
N THR A 119 11.85 -6.81 -9.46
CA THR A 119 12.23 -6.78 -8.07
C THR A 119 13.48 -5.93 -7.92
N PHE A 120 13.41 -4.92 -7.09
CA PHE A 120 14.55 -4.20 -6.54
C PHE A 120 14.65 -4.60 -5.07
N ARG A 121 15.82 -5.11 -4.67
CA ARG A 121 16.16 -5.35 -3.27
C ARG A 121 17.36 -4.50 -2.91
N ASP A 122 17.24 -3.79 -1.79
CA ASP A 122 18.34 -3.05 -1.17
C ASP A 122 19.10 -2.15 -2.16
N SER A 123 18.37 -1.57 -3.12
CA SER A 123 18.92 -0.81 -4.23
C SER A 123 18.60 0.66 -4.11
N GLN A 124 19.49 1.53 -4.59
CA GLN A 124 19.35 2.98 -4.55
C GLN A 124 19.21 3.56 -5.95
N ILE A 125 18.16 4.36 -6.15
CA ILE A 125 17.92 5.13 -7.38
C ILE A 125 17.90 6.61 -7.00
N SER A 126 18.93 7.35 -7.38
CA SER A 126 19.16 8.71 -6.90
C SER A 126 19.37 9.71 -8.04
N GLN A 127 18.98 10.97 -7.81
CA GLN A 127 19.37 12.11 -8.66
C GLN A 127 18.97 11.99 -10.14
N SER A 128 17.92 11.24 -10.45
CA SER A 128 17.38 11.13 -11.80
C SER A 128 16.94 12.51 -12.32
N THR A 129 17.27 12.82 -13.58
CA THR A 129 16.86 14.12 -14.18
C THR A 129 15.38 14.15 -14.59
N GLY A 130 14.72 12.99 -14.60
CA GLY A 130 13.27 12.83 -14.72
C GLY A 130 12.66 12.22 -13.46
N SER A 131 11.72 11.29 -13.63
CA SER A 131 11.25 10.50 -12.48
C SER A 131 12.30 9.46 -12.11
N GLY A 132 12.31 8.94 -10.88
CA GLY A 132 13.19 7.83 -10.51
C GLY A 132 12.84 6.58 -11.31
N ILE A 133 11.57 6.15 -11.21
CA ILE A 133 11.00 4.98 -11.86
C ILE A 133 9.76 5.39 -12.66
N VAL A 134 9.64 4.89 -13.89
CA VAL A 134 8.54 5.20 -14.81
C VAL A 134 7.94 3.93 -15.40
N MET A 135 6.78 3.55 -14.90
CA MET A 135 5.99 2.43 -15.44
C MET A 135 4.98 2.98 -16.45
N THR A 136 5.25 2.88 -17.76
CA THR A 136 4.33 3.33 -18.83
C THR A 136 3.78 2.20 -19.68
N SER A 137 4.21 0.97 -19.40
CA SER A 137 3.87 -0.23 -20.17
C SER A 137 2.50 -0.78 -19.79
N SER A 138 1.72 -1.21 -20.79
CA SER A 138 0.50 -2.03 -20.62
C SER A 138 0.80 -3.47 -20.13
N ALA A 139 2.08 -3.79 -19.99
CA ALA A 139 2.61 -5.13 -20.01
C ALA A 139 3.30 -5.48 -18.66
N LEU A 140 3.80 -4.49 -17.93
CA LEU A 140 4.28 -4.61 -16.54
C LEU A 140 3.16 -4.47 -15.54
N ARG A 141 2.93 -5.55 -14.80
CA ARG A 141 1.87 -5.60 -13.79
C ARG A 141 2.38 -5.35 -12.39
N TYR A 142 3.65 -5.66 -12.09
CA TYR A 142 4.12 -5.74 -10.72
C TYR A 142 5.57 -5.28 -10.54
N ILE A 143 5.80 -4.43 -9.54
CA ILE A 143 7.14 -4.07 -9.06
C ILE A 143 7.21 -4.26 -7.54
N ASP A 144 8.23 -4.97 -7.08
CA ASP A 144 8.62 -5.10 -5.67
C ASP A 144 9.90 -4.32 -5.43
N MET A 145 9.93 -3.48 -4.41
CA MET A 145 11.04 -2.59 -4.09
C MET A 145 11.50 -2.72 -2.63
N THR A 146 11.47 -3.91 -2.07
CA THR A 146 11.84 -4.12 -0.66
C THR A 146 13.26 -3.59 -0.34
N GLY A 147 13.41 -2.83 0.75
CA GLY A 147 14.68 -2.26 1.22
C GLY A 147 15.27 -1.17 0.31
N SER A 148 14.56 -0.78 -0.74
CA SER A 148 15.10 0.11 -1.78
C SER A 148 14.77 1.58 -1.53
N VAL A 149 15.62 2.46 -2.06
CA VAL A 149 15.55 3.92 -1.90
C VAL A 149 15.36 4.59 -3.25
N VAL A 150 14.43 5.53 -3.33
CA VAL A 150 14.27 6.46 -4.45
C VAL A 150 14.37 7.89 -3.94
N ASP A 151 15.45 8.59 -4.27
CA ASP A 151 15.69 9.93 -3.72
C ASP A 151 16.13 10.97 -4.75
N ARG A 152 15.79 12.24 -4.47
CA ARG A 152 16.27 13.41 -5.24
C ARG A 152 15.93 13.36 -6.73
N ALA A 153 14.77 12.79 -7.09
CA ALA A 153 14.28 12.81 -8.47
C ALA A 153 13.81 14.22 -8.87
N ARG A 154 14.17 14.70 -10.07
CA ARG A 154 13.71 16.01 -10.59
C ARG A 154 12.25 16.04 -11.01
N TYR A 155 11.57 14.89 -11.03
CA TYR A 155 10.14 14.79 -11.28
C TYR A 155 9.48 13.98 -10.15
N HIS A 156 8.79 12.87 -10.46
CA HIS A 156 8.23 11.99 -9.45
C HIS A 156 9.27 11.00 -8.94
N GLY A 157 9.18 10.53 -7.71
CA GLY A 157 9.97 9.36 -7.29
C GLY A 157 9.61 8.14 -8.15
N ILE A 158 8.34 7.74 -8.09
CA ILE A 158 7.78 6.59 -8.82
C ILE A 158 6.52 7.03 -9.57
N LEU A 159 6.51 6.83 -10.89
CA LEU A 159 5.38 7.10 -11.78
C LEU A 159 4.72 5.81 -12.25
N LEU A 160 3.44 5.63 -11.91
CA LEU A 160 2.62 4.45 -12.20
C LEU A 160 1.59 4.74 -13.31
N ASP A 161 2.05 4.89 -14.55
CA ASP A 161 1.22 5.28 -15.71
C ASP A 161 0.79 4.11 -16.62
N GLY A 162 1.15 2.87 -16.27
CA GLY A 162 0.82 1.64 -17.03
C GLY A 162 -0.61 1.11 -16.82
N ASP A 163 -0.90 -0.06 -17.41
CA ASP A 163 -2.20 -0.74 -17.28
C ASP A 163 -2.26 -1.66 -16.05
N ASN A 164 -3.12 -1.31 -15.10
CA ASN A 164 -3.31 -1.99 -13.82
C ASN A 164 -2.01 -2.20 -13.02
N PRO A 165 -1.23 -1.13 -12.75
CA PRO A 165 0.05 -1.27 -12.09
C PRO A 165 -0.12 -1.69 -10.63
N ILE A 166 0.71 -2.63 -10.19
CA ILE A 166 0.84 -3.08 -8.81
C ILE A 166 2.22 -2.68 -8.30
N LEU A 167 2.25 -1.89 -7.24
CA LEU A 167 3.48 -1.49 -6.53
C LEU A 167 3.48 -2.12 -5.14
N ASN A 168 4.56 -2.80 -4.80
CA ASN A 168 4.89 -3.23 -3.45
C ASN A 168 6.21 -2.59 -3.01
N LEU A 169 6.18 -1.80 -1.94
CA LEU A 169 7.37 -1.15 -1.38
C LEU A 169 7.40 -1.45 0.12
N ILE A 170 8.44 -2.16 0.57
CA ILE A 170 8.59 -2.62 1.96
C ILE A 170 9.91 -2.10 2.52
N ASN A 171 9.91 -1.48 3.70
CA ASN A 171 11.12 -0.95 4.36
C ASN A 171 11.96 -0.02 3.47
N GLY A 172 11.31 0.74 2.60
CA GLY A 172 11.95 1.62 1.62
C GLY A 172 11.88 3.10 2.00
N THR A 173 12.51 3.95 1.19
CA THR A 173 12.42 5.41 1.34
C THR A 173 12.14 6.08 0.00
N VAL A 174 11.21 7.04 -0.02
CA VAL A 174 10.92 7.89 -1.18
C VAL A 174 11.00 9.36 -0.74
N SER A 175 12.06 10.06 -1.12
CA SER A 175 12.36 11.37 -0.51
C SER A 175 12.88 12.41 -1.49
N GLN A 176 12.67 13.68 -1.17
CA GLN A 176 13.25 14.83 -1.87
C GLN A 176 12.96 14.88 -3.38
N SER A 177 11.84 14.30 -3.81
CA SER A 177 11.38 14.44 -5.20
C SER A 177 10.89 15.88 -5.45
N GLU A 178 11.22 16.47 -6.60
CA GLU A 178 10.76 17.83 -6.94
C GLU A 178 9.26 17.91 -7.26
N LYS A 179 8.61 16.76 -7.46
CA LYS A 179 7.15 16.61 -7.55
C LYS A 179 6.63 15.63 -6.49
N HIS A 180 5.71 14.76 -6.85
CA HIS A 180 5.18 13.71 -5.98
C HIS A 180 6.19 12.61 -5.65
N GLY A 181 6.07 11.97 -4.50
CA GLY A 181 6.81 10.75 -4.19
C GLY A 181 6.39 9.60 -5.10
N ILE A 182 5.14 9.14 -4.97
CA ILE A 182 4.51 8.13 -5.83
C ILE A 182 3.29 8.76 -6.50
N TYR A 183 3.19 8.61 -7.83
CA TYR A 183 2.14 9.26 -8.61
C TYR A 183 1.48 8.35 -9.65
N LYS A 184 0.15 8.46 -9.75
CA LYS A 184 -0.64 7.93 -10.85
C LYS A 184 -1.71 8.94 -11.29
N SER A 185 -1.74 9.24 -12.59
CA SER A 185 -2.79 10.08 -13.21
C SER A 185 -3.64 9.43 -14.29
N SER A 186 -3.18 8.36 -14.95
CA SER A 186 -3.91 7.77 -16.08
C SER A 186 -5.31 7.30 -15.68
N SER A 187 -6.29 7.65 -16.51
CA SER A 187 -7.69 7.21 -16.41
C SER A 187 -7.96 5.94 -17.21
N VAL A 188 -6.93 5.18 -17.54
CA VAL A 188 -7.07 4.00 -18.41
C VAL A 188 -7.32 2.74 -17.57
N SER A 189 -6.78 2.68 -16.37
CA SER A 189 -6.76 1.47 -15.53
C SER A 189 -6.62 1.78 -14.04
N ALA A 190 -6.97 0.82 -13.18
CA ALA A 190 -6.91 0.99 -11.73
C ALA A 190 -5.56 0.56 -11.14
N ALA A 191 -5.01 1.27 -10.15
CA ALA A 191 -3.76 0.84 -9.49
C ALA A 191 -4.00 0.10 -8.18
N SER A 192 -3.05 -0.75 -7.83
CA SER A 192 -2.93 -1.34 -6.48
C SER A 192 -1.58 -0.96 -5.88
N VAL A 193 -1.59 -0.37 -4.67
CA VAL A 193 -0.36 0.06 -4.00
C VAL A 193 -0.33 -0.52 -2.58
N SER A 194 0.77 -1.18 -2.25
CA SER A 194 1.04 -1.74 -0.93
C SER A 194 2.36 -1.16 -0.42
N LEU A 195 2.28 -0.43 0.71
CA LEU A 195 3.41 0.21 1.38
C LEU A 195 3.47 -0.34 2.80
N ASP A 196 4.62 -0.87 3.21
CA ASP A 196 4.87 -1.33 4.58
C ASP A 196 6.23 -0.84 5.08
N GLY A 197 6.29 -0.10 6.18
CA GLY A 197 7.55 0.40 6.72
C GLY A 197 8.24 1.45 5.84
N VAL A 198 7.47 2.17 5.00
CA VAL A 198 8.03 3.14 4.04
C VAL A 198 8.13 4.52 4.65
N THR A 199 9.27 5.18 4.45
CA THR A 199 9.47 6.59 4.83
C THR A 199 9.32 7.50 3.63
N PHE A 200 8.43 8.48 3.74
CA PHE A 200 8.32 9.62 2.85
C PHE A 200 8.82 10.87 3.58
N ASP A 201 9.78 11.55 2.95
CA ASP A 201 10.39 12.74 3.54
C ASP A 201 10.64 13.82 2.48
N SER A 202 10.16 15.03 2.77
CA SER A 202 10.55 16.24 2.06
C SER A 202 10.30 16.21 0.54
N ASN A 203 9.27 15.50 0.07
CA ASN A 203 8.81 15.62 -1.32
C ASN A 203 8.08 16.96 -1.51
N ARG A 204 8.27 17.62 -2.66
CA ARG A 204 7.73 18.97 -2.89
C ARG A 204 6.22 19.02 -3.13
N GLN A 205 5.65 17.94 -3.64
CA GLN A 205 4.20 17.79 -3.81
C GLN A 205 3.74 16.56 -3.00
N ASN A 206 2.57 15.99 -3.31
CA ASN A 206 2.03 14.87 -2.54
C ASN A 206 3.01 13.69 -2.41
N ASP A 207 3.12 13.08 -1.24
CA ASP A 207 3.96 11.89 -1.06
C ASP A 207 3.38 10.68 -1.79
N LEU A 208 2.07 10.46 -1.64
CA LEU A 208 1.31 9.46 -2.38
C LEU A 208 0.11 10.11 -3.07
N ASN A 209 0.06 10.06 -4.40
CA ASN A 209 -1.07 10.56 -5.18
C ASN A 209 -1.54 9.53 -6.20
N ILE A 210 -2.62 8.82 -5.86
CA ILE A 210 -3.17 7.76 -6.68
C ILE A 210 -4.60 8.09 -7.11
N LYS A 211 -4.76 8.27 -8.41
CA LYS A 211 -6.05 8.37 -9.06
C LYS A 211 -6.54 6.98 -9.48
N TYR A 212 -7.81 6.71 -9.23
CA TYR A 212 -8.49 5.46 -9.57
C TYR A 212 -7.91 4.18 -8.92
N PRO A 213 -7.70 4.13 -7.60
CA PRO A 213 -7.22 2.90 -6.98
C PRO A 213 -8.28 1.80 -6.96
N LYS A 214 -7.80 0.55 -7.00
CA LYS A 214 -8.55 -0.65 -6.63
C LYS A 214 -8.25 -1.07 -5.19
N TYR A 215 -6.98 -0.98 -4.79
CA TYR A 215 -6.49 -1.37 -3.46
C TYR A 215 -5.39 -0.42 -3.00
N ILE A 216 -5.49 0.09 -1.78
CA ILE A 216 -4.43 0.88 -1.13
C ILE A 216 -4.19 0.29 0.25
N SER A 217 -2.93 -0.04 0.55
CA SER A 217 -2.50 -0.44 1.88
C SER A 217 -1.26 0.35 2.26
N VAL A 218 -1.35 1.07 3.38
CA VAL A 218 -0.27 1.86 3.97
C VAL A 218 -0.14 1.43 5.42
N LEU A 219 0.90 0.68 5.71
CA LEU A 219 1.12 0.05 7.02
C LEU A 219 2.48 0.49 7.57
N ASN A 220 2.53 0.88 8.83
CA ASN A 220 3.81 1.19 9.51
C ASN A 220 4.66 2.26 8.79
N CYS A 221 4.04 3.17 8.02
CA CYS A 221 4.75 4.16 7.22
C CYS A 221 4.95 5.46 8.00
N ALA A 222 5.95 6.26 7.58
CA ALA A 222 6.20 7.60 8.10
C ALA A 222 6.07 8.64 6.98
N PHE A 223 5.26 9.66 7.20
CA PHE A 223 5.08 10.80 6.29
C PHE A 223 5.48 12.08 7.01
N MET A 224 6.66 12.58 6.66
CA MET A 224 7.30 13.68 7.39
C MET A 224 7.53 14.88 6.49
N LYS A 225 7.27 16.08 7.04
CA LYS A 225 7.71 17.35 6.46
C LYS A 225 7.24 17.59 5.02
N SER A 226 5.99 17.28 4.70
CA SER A 226 5.41 17.67 3.42
C SER A 226 5.36 19.20 3.32
N ILE A 227 6.09 19.75 2.34
CA ILE A 227 6.61 21.14 2.40
C ILE A 227 5.62 22.18 1.82
N GLN A 228 4.47 21.78 1.28
CA GLN A 228 3.58 22.71 0.56
C GLN A 228 2.12 22.65 1.00
N SER A 229 1.55 23.82 1.30
CA SER A 229 0.18 23.99 1.82
C SER A 229 -0.95 23.48 0.92
N ASN A 230 -0.70 23.32 -0.38
CA ASN A 230 -1.69 22.90 -1.38
C ASN A 230 -1.59 21.41 -1.77
N TYR A 231 -0.68 20.68 -1.14
CA TYR A 231 -0.43 19.27 -1.40
C TYR A 231 -0.58 18.46 -0.11
N HIS A 232 -0.69 17.14 -0.28
CA HIS A 232 -1.11 16.22 0.76
C HIS A 232 -0.09 15.13 0.98
N ALA A 233 0.04 14.62 2.20
CA ALA A 233 0.82 13.40 2.40
C ALA A 233 0.21 12.25 1.56
N ILE A 234 -1.10 12.03 1.69
CA ILE A 234 -1.83 11.04 0.91
C ILE A 234 -3.01 11.69 0.22
N TYR A 235 -3.02 11.65 -1.11
CA TYR A 235 -4.16 12.05 -1.94
C TYR A 235 -4.67 10.91 -2.81
N ILE A 236 -5.85 10.41 -2.48
CA ILE A 236 -6.54 9.35 -3.20
C ILE A 236 -7.78 9.92 -3.85
N SER A 237 -7.95 9.68 -5.15
CA SER A 237 -9.11 10.22 -5.87
C SER A 237 -9.81 9.22 -6.79
N LYS A 238 -11.14 9.36 -6.86
CA LYS A 238 -12.02 8.57 -7.74
C LYS A 238 -11.90 7.05 -7.51
N MET A 239 -11.73 6.65 -6.25
CA MET A 239 -11.74 5.23 -5.87
C MET A 239 -13.09 4.58 -6.26
N GLY A 240 -13.04 3.41 -6.90
CA GLY A 240 -14.24 2.68 -7.33
C GLY A 240 -14.80 3.06 -8.72
N GLN A 241 -14.19 3.99 -9.45
CA GLN A 241 -14.68 4.38 -10.79
C GLN A 241 -14.46 3.31 -11.88
N TYR A 242 -13.31 2.62 -11.87
CA TYR A 242 -13.03 1.50 -12.79
C TYR A 242 -13.21 0.19 -12.01
N TYR A 243 -14.25 -0.56 -12.34
CA TYR A 243 -14.73 -1.69 -11.57
C TYR A 243 -14.85 -2.97 -12.40
N ASP A 244 -14.43 -4.10 -11.81
CA ASP A 244 -14.84 -5.45 -12.20
C ASP A 244 -15.76 -6.02 -11.09
N LYS A 245 -16.73 -6.87 -11.42
CA LYS A 245 -17.75 -7.39 -10.47
C LYS A 245 -17.21 -8.13 -9.23
N THR A 246 -15.90 -8.30 -9.11
CA THR A 246 -15.20 -9.14 -8.15
C THR A 246 -14.24 -8.37 -7.24
N SER A 247 -14.06 -7.06 -7.46
CA SER A 247 -13.05 -6.26 -6.78
C SER A 247 -13.48 -5.81 -5.40
N ARG A 248 -12.71 -6.18 -4.36
CA ARG A 248 -12.77 -5.52 -3.05
C ARG A 248 -12.15 -4.12 -3.18
N LEU A 249 -12.90 -3.08 -2.83
CA LEU A 249 -12.44 -1.69 -2.83
C LEU A 249 -12.09 -1.30 -1.39
N THR A 250 -10.83 -1.49 -1.02
CA THR A 250 -10.35 -1.23 0.34
C THR A 250 -9.17 -0.27 0.33
N MET A 251 -9.20 0.68 1.26
CA MET A 251 -8.09 1.53 1.62
C MET A 251 -7.80 1.37 3.10
N ASP A 252 -6.62 0.88 3.44
CA ASP A 252 -6.15 0.77 4.81
C ASP A 252 -4.95 1.70 5.03
N ILE A 253 -5.04 2.60 6.01
CA ILE A 253 -3.93 3.36 6.57
C ILE A 253 -3.82 2.96 8.04
N LYS A 254 -2.76 2.24 8.40
CA LYS A 254 -2.60 1.72 9.76
C LYS A 254 -1.20 1.89 10.31
N ASN A 255 -1.12 2.05 11.63
CA ASN A 255 0.13 2.06 12.39
C ASN A 255 1.15 3.09 11.85
N SER A 256 0.69 4.13 11.16
CA SER A 256 1.53 5.07 10.44
C SER A 256 1.63 6.40 11.18
N VAL A 257 2.70 7.15 10.93
CA VAL A 257 2.98 8.44 11.56
C VAL A 257 2.95 9.54 10.52
N PHE A 258 2.23 10.63 10.83
CA PHE A 258 2.15 11.84 10.04
C PHE A 258 2.59 13.02 10.90
N GLU A 259 3.77 13.56 10.62
CA GLU A 259 4.42 14.54 11.49
C GLU A 259 5.01 15.73 10.72
N GLU A 260 4.82 16.93 11.27
CA GLU A 260 5.35 18.19 10.73
C GLU A 260 4.90 18.48 9.28
N ASN A 261 3.71 18.03 8.86
CA ASN A 261 3.18 18.34 7.53
C ASN A 261 2.49 19.70 7.49
N VAL A 262 2.81 20.50 6.46
CA VAL A 262 2.26 21.86 6.29
C VAL A 262 0.94 21.87 5.52
N GLY A 263 0.78 20.96 4.55
CA GLY A 263 -0.46 20.78 3.79
C GLY A 263 -1.41 19.75 4.41
N PRO A 264 -2.63 19.57 3.86
CA PRO A 264 -3.60 18.60 4.37
C PRO A 264 -3.05 17.18 4.36
N VAL A 265 -3.30 16.36 5.38
CA VAL A 265 -2.56 15.08 5.49
C VAL A 265 -3.15 14.00 4.60
N VAL A 266 -4.39 13.57 4.86
CA VAL A 266 -5.07 12.51 4.10
C VAL A 266 -6.30 13.08 3.41
N LYS A 267 -6.38 12.95 2.08
CA LYS A 267 -7.58 13.28 1.30
C LYS A 267 -8.03 12.10 0.45
N VAL A 268 -9.30 11.74 0.56
CA VAL A 268 -9.90 10.61 -0.17
C VAL A 268 -11.21 11.01 -0.83
N THR A 269 -11.34 10.75 -2.13
CA THR A 269 -12.63 10.84 -2.84
C THR A 269 -12.99 9.51 -3.48
N THR A 270 -14.25 9.12 -3.35
CA THR A 270 -14.79 7.89 -3.94
C THR A 270 -15.77 8.21 -5.06
N ASN A 271 -15.98 7.24 -5.94
CA ASN A 271 -16.89 7.37 -7.08
C ASN A 271 -17.56 6.02 -7.38
N THR A 272 -18.35 5.55 -6.42
CA THR A 272 -19.09 4.28 -6.43
C THR A 272 -20.45 4.47 -7.12
N HIS A 273 -20.61 3.96 -8.34
CA HIS A 273 -21.81 4.23 -9.17
C HIS A 273 -22.87 3.11 -9.13
N ASN A 274 -22.75 2.08 -8.26
CA ASN A 274 -23.53 0.85 -8.42
C ASN A 274 -23.99 0.19 -7.11
N HIS A 275 -25.22 -0.35 -7.13
CA HIS A 275 -26.00 -0.80 -5.96
C HIS A 275 -25.46 -2.03 -5.18
N HIS A 276 -24.30 -2.59 -5.56
CA HIS A 276 -23.73 -3.81 -4.95
C HIS A 276 -22.35 -3.62 -4.33
N LEU A 277 -21.81 -2.39 -4.39
CA LEU A 277 -20.45 -2.11 -3.99
C LEU A 277 -20.42 -1.39 -2.66
N LYS A 278 -19.76 -2.01 -1.68
CA LYS A 278 -19.30 -1.34 -0.47
C LYS A 278 -17.80 -1.07 -0.60
N ALA A 279 -17.42 0.20 -0.70
CA ALA A 279 -16.02 0.60 -0.51
C ALA A 279 -15.77 0.74 0.99
N LEU A 280 -14.56 0.40 1.44
CA LEU A 280 -14.16 0.54 2.85
C LEU A 280 -12.89 1.39 2.94
N ILE A 281 -12.98 2.50 3.67
CA ILE A 281 -11.85 3.33 4.03
C ILE A 281 -11.60 3.15 5.53
N ASN A 282 -10.41 2.68 5.87
CA ASN A 282 -10.01 2.39 7.24
C ASN A 282 -8.74 3.14 7.61
N ILE A 283 -8.83 4.02 8.60
CA ILE A 283 -7.73 4.82 9.16
C ILE A 283 -7.63 4.44 10.63
N GLN A 284 -6.67 3.56 10.96
CA GLN A 284 -6.61 2.94 12.27
C GLN A 284 -5.23 3.00 12.93
N ASN A 285 -5.18 3.35 14.22
CA ASN A 285 -3.95 3.30 15.02
C ASN A 285 -2.80 4.14 14.43
N ASN A 286 -3.12 5.30 13.86
CA ASN A 286 -2.13 6.24 13.33
C ASN A 286 -1.86 7.37 14.33
N VAL A 287 -0.70 8.02 14.17
CA VAL A 287 -0.30 9.20 14.94
C VAL A 287 -0.23 10.41 14.01
N PHE A 288 -0.95 11.46 14.33
CA PHE A 288 -0.91 12.76 13.66
C PHE A 288 -0.39 13.80 14.65
N ARG A 289 0.82 14.30 14.44
CA ARG A 289 1.46 15.25 15.37
C ARG A 289 2.01 16.47 14.67
N ASN A 290 1.84 17.65 15.26
CA ASN A 290 2.46 18.90 14.79
C ASN A 290 2.16 19.23 13.31
N ASN A 291 1.01 18.82 12.78
CA ASN A 291 0.60 19.18 11.41
C ASN A 291 -0.14 20.53 11.41
N SER A 292 -0.02 21.28 10.31
CA SER A 292 -0.51 22.67 10.22
C SER A 292 -1.72 22.86 9.29
N ASN A 293 -2.49 21.80 9.02
CA ASN A 293 -3.67 21.82 8.15
C ASN A 293 -4.66 20.70 8.53
N SER A 294 -5.69 20.47 7.72
CA SER A 294 -6.63 19.34 7.89
C SER A 294 -5.87 18.00 7.97
N LEU A 295 -6.35 17.08 8.80
CA LEU A 295 -5.72 15.76 8.97
C LEU A 295 -6.37 14.72 8.06
N VAL A 296 -7.70 14.66 8.06
CA VAL A 296 -8.45 13.64 7.33
C VAL A 296 -9.64 14.29 6.63
N GLU A 297 -9.60 14.34 5.30
CA GLU A 297 -10.68 14.82 4.44
C GLU A 297 -11.21 13.66 3.60
N ILE A 298 -12.46 13.25 3.82
CA ILE A 298 -13.06 12.15 3.06
C ILE A 298 -14.36 12.64 2.44
N ALA A 299 -14.46 12.48 1.12
CA ALA A 299 -15.71 12.64 0.38
C ALA A 299 -16.24 11.28 -0.07
N PRO A 300 -16.99 10.57 0.80
CA PRO A 300 -17.58 9.29 0.46
C PRO A 300 -18.80 9.48 -0.46
N SER A 301 -18.83 8.77 -1.58
CA SER A 301 -19.99 8.57 -2.42
C SER A 301 -20.78 7.35 -1.94
N THR A 302 -22.07 7.33 -2.24
CA THR A 302 -23.06 6.29 -1.92
C THR A 302 -22.48 4.86 -1.84
N GLY A 303 -22.57 4.23 -0.66
CA GLY A 303 -22.05 2.87 -0.42
C GLY A 303 -20.56 2.83 -0.04
N THR A 304 -20.05 3.87 0.60
CA THR A 304 -18.70 3.89 1.16
C THR A 304 -18.77 3.90 2.68
N ASP A 305 -18.23 2.87 3.30
CA ASP A 305 -18.08 2.77 4.74
C ASP A 305 -16.73 3.39 5.14
N VAL A 306 -16.74 4.21 6.19
CA VAL A 306 -15.56 4.92 6.70
C VAL A 306 -15.36 4.56 8.16
N LEU A 307 -14.18 4.07 8.51
CA LEU A 307 -13.78 3.77 9.88
C LEU A 307 -12.53 4.57 10.24
N ILE A 308 -12.63 5.46 11.21
CA ILE A 308 -11.51 6.20 11.81
C ILE A 308 -11.41 5.75 13.26
N GLN A 309 -10.39 4.97 13.59
CA GLN A 309 -10.35 4.25 14.86
C GLN A 309 -8.99 4.24 15.55
N ASP A 310 -8.97 4.40 16.88
CA ASP A 310 -7.77 4.26 17.71
C ASP A 310 -6.61 5.20 17.29
N ASN A 311 -6.88 6.32 16.60
CA ASN A 311 -5.84 7.28 16.19
C ASN A 311 -5.53 8.28 17.31
N LEU A 312 -4.27 8.70 17.39
CA LEU A 312 -3.81 9.81 18.23
C LEU A 312 -3.56 11.04 17.36
N MET A 313 -4.22 12.15 17.68
CA MET A 313 -4.06 13.43 17.00
C MET A 313 -3.74 14.49 18.04
N GLU A 314 -2.49 14.97 18.07
CA GLU A 314 -2.04 15.93 19.09
C GLU A 314 -1.23 17.09 18.53
N TYR A 315 -1.43 18.27 19.12
CA TYR A 315 -0.70 19.50 18.80
C TYR A 315 -0.78 19.90 17.31
N ASN A 316 -1.88 19.56 16.64
CA ASN A 316 -2.12 19.97 15.26
C ASN A 316 -2.83 21.32 15.21
N VAL A 317 -2.44 22.17 14.28
CA VAL A 317 -3.00 23.51 14.06
C VAL A 317 -3.64 23.53 12.67
N GLY A 318 -4.90 23.14 12.59
CA GLY A 318 -5.67 23.13 11.36
C GLY A 318 -6.14 24.53 10.96
N THR A 319 -5.90 24.91 9.71
CA THR A 319 -6.55 26.10 9.12
C THR A 319 -8.02 25.88 8.77
N ALA A 320 -8.51 24.64 8.92
CA ALA A 320 -9.85 24.18 8.58
C ALA A 320 -10.35 23.15 9.63
N HIS A 321 -11.22 22.21 9.24
CA HIS A 321 -11.65 21.09 10.07
C HIS A 321 -10.53 20.02 10.14
N LEU A 322 -10.27 19.45 11.32
CA LEU A 322 -9.24 18.41 11.44
C LEU A 322 -9.67 17.12 10.75
N ILE A 323 -10.87 16.63 11.07
CA ILE A 323 -11.54 15.54 10.38
C ILE A 323 -12.77 16.11 9.69
N ASP A 324 -12.81 16.06 8.37
CA ASP A 324 -13.91 16.53 7.53
C ASP A 324 -14.48 15.38 6.71
N ILE A 325 -15.75 15.05 6.93
CA ILE A 325 -16.47 14.03 6.19
C ILE A 325 -17.58 14.70 5.39
N HIS A 326 -17.34 14.90 4.10
CA HIS A 326 -18.30 15.50 3.17
C HIS A 326 -18.90 14.40 2.29
N ALA A 327 -19.94 13.73 2.77
CA ALA A 327 -20.62 12.70 1.98
C ALA A 327 -21.31 13.32 0.77
N ILE A 328 -20.95 12.85 -0.43
CA ILE A 328 -21.41 13.43 -1.69
C ILE A 328 -22.42 12.51 -2.39
N TYR A 329 -23.39 13.14 -3.06
CA TYR A 329 -24.41 12.43 -3.82
C TYR A 329 -24.10 12.40 -5.33
N TYR A 330 -24.14 11.21 -5.92
CA TYR A 330 -24.17 11.01 -7.37
C TYR A 330 -25.47 10.29 -7.77
N GLN A 331 -26.26 10.90 -8.65
CA GLN A 331 -27.55 10.36 -9.10
C GLN A 331 -27.36 9.30 -10.21
N TYR A 332 -27.40 8.02 -9.86
CA TYR A 332 -27.47 6.91 -10.82
C TYR A 332 -28.36 5.77 -10.30
N GLY A 333 -29.54 5.56 -10.91
CA GLY A 333 -30.44 4.46 -10.55
C GLY A 333 -31.41 4.74 -9.37
N LYS A 334 -32.23 3.74 -9.00
CA LYS A 334 -33.38 3.87 -8.07
C LYS A 334 -33.18 3.30 -6.66
N GLN A 335 -31.99 2.82 -6.29
CA GLN A 335 -31.72 2.26 -4.95
C GLN A 335 -30.51 2.89 -4.25
N TRP A 336 -30.61 3.04 -2.94
CA TRP A 336 -29.80 3.93 -2.11
C TRP A 336 -28.94 3.10 -1.17
N LEU A 337 -27.61 3.18 -1.28
CA LEU A 337 -26.73 2.65 -0.24
C LEU A 337 -26.34 3.78 0.70
N ASN A 338 -26.39 3.50 2.00
CA ASN A 338 -25.97 4.44 3.02
C ASN A 338 -24.44 4.48 3.10
N ASN A 339 -23.88 5.62 3.47
CA ASN A 339 -22.50 5.72 3.90
C ASN A 339 -22.46 5.54 5.42
N ASP A 340 -21.80 4.47 5.89
CA ASP A 340 -21.66 4.20 7.32
C ASP A 340 -20.32 4.78 7.82
N VAL A 341 -20.37 5.87 8.60
CA VAL A 341 -19.18 6.60 9.08
C VAL A 341 -19.01 6.41 10.59
N HIS A 342 -17.94 5.73 10.98
CA HIS A 342 -17.65 5.41 12.37
C HIS A 342 -16.34 6.06 12.82
N ILE A 343 -16.40 6.89 13.86
CA ILE A 343 -15.23 7.52 14.49
C ILE A 343 -15.15 7.03 15.93
N ILE A 344 -14.21 6.13 16.21
CA ILE A 344 -14.25 5.32 17.43
C ILE A 344 -12.90 5.33 18.15
N ARG A 345 -12.89 5.60 19.46
CA ARG A 345 -11.66 5.52 20.30
C ARG A 345 -10.48 6.37 19.83
N ASN A 346 -10.73 7.49 19.17
CA ASN A 346 -9.67 8.42 18.79
C ASN A 346 -9.38 9.40 19.95
N LYS A 347 -8.13 9.83 20.06
CA LYS A 347 -7.70 10.86 21.02
C LYS A 347 -7.29 12.10 20.26
N LEU A 348 -8.03 13.18 20.44
CA LEU A 348 -7.76 14.50 19.87
C LEU A 348 -7.40 15.44 21.02
N LEU A 349 -6.10 15.74 21.15
CA LEU A 349 -5.53 16.43 22.30
C LEU A 349 -4.82 17.73 21.88
N SER A 350 -5.17 18.84 22.50
CA SER A 350 -4.47 20.13 22.30
C SER A 350 -4.33 20.56 20.83
N ASN A 351 -5.37 20.35 20.03
CA ASN A 351 -5.41 20.79 18.64
C ASN A 351 -6.17 22.12 18.48
N GLU A 352 -5.92 22.81 17.36
CA GLU A 352 -6.61 24.03 16.95
C GLU A 352 -7.26 23.84 15.57
N GLY A 353 -8.47 24.35 15.35
CA GLY A 353 -9.14 24.30 14.05
C GLY A 353 -10.47 25.03 13.97
N LEU A 354 -11.19 24.89 12.86
CA LEU A 354 -12.60 25.31 12.80
C LEU A 354 -13.46 24.37 13.65
N THR A 355 -13.27 23.06 13.46
CA THR A 355 -13.81 21.99 14.30
C THR A 355 -12.80 20.84 14.39
N MET A 356 -12.97 19.97 15.38
CA MET A 356 -12.19 18.73 15.45
C MET A 356 -12.78 17.67 14.51
N VAL A 357 -14.11 17.55 14.50
CA VAL A 357 -14.87 16.69 13.58
C VAL A 357 -15.98 17.50 12.93
N HIS A 358 -16.06 17.41 11.61
CA HIS A 358 -17.14 17.97 10.82
C HIS A 358 -17.81 16.86 9.99
N LEU A 359 -19.11 16.71 10.17
CA LEU A 359 -19.94 15.76 9.43
C LEU A 359 -20.91 16.57 8.57
N ASN A 360 -20.65 16.59 7.26
CA ASN A 360 -21.40 17.42 6.33
C ASN A 360 -21.87 16.64 5.09
N PRO A 361 -22.86 15.75 5.22
CA PRO A 361 -23.48 15.13 4.07
C PRO A 361 -24.24 16.16 3.22
N ASP A 362 -24.12 16.05 1.90
CA ASP A 362 -25.04 16.71 0.96
C ASP A 362 -26.50 16.28 1.23
N ASP A 363 -27.48 17.14 0.97
CA ASP A 363 -28.91 16.89 1.26
C ASP A 363 -29.47 15.53 0.74
N ASN A 364 -28.91 15.03 -0.37
CA ASN A 364 -29.32 13.77 -0.98
C ASN A 364 -28.45 12.56 -0.60
N ALA A 365 -27.32 12.80 0.09
CA ALA A 365 -26.41 11.76 0.53
C ALA A 365 -26.93 11.14 1.83
N LYS A 366 -27.28 9.86 1.79
CA LYS A 366 -27.59 9.11 3.01
C LYS A 366 -26.29 8.78 3.73
N SER A 367 -26.11 9.36 4.90
CA SER A 367 -24.97 9.10 5.77
C SER A 367 -25.47 8.85 7.18
N SER A 368 -24.93 7.84 7.84
CA SER A 368 -25.21 7.57 9.25
C SER A 368 -23.96 7.04 9.95
N GLY A 369 -23.97 7.00 11.27
CA GLY A 369 -22.77 6.60 11.96
C GLY A 369 -22.81 6.73 13.46
N MET A 370 -21.66 6.42 14.07
CA MET A 370 -21.47 6.64 15.50
C MET A 370 -20.10 7.24 15.78
N LEU A 371 -20.11 8.17 16.72
CA LEU A 371 -18.92 8.75 17.30
C LEU A 371 -18.91 8.28 18.74
N THR A 372 -18.02 7.34 19.07
CA THR A 372 -18.04 6.72 20.39
C THR A 372 -16.67 6.44 20.98
N ASP A 373 -16.56 6.54 22.29
CA ASP A 373 -15.32 6.34 23.06
C ASP A 373 -14.18 7.29 22.67
N ASN A 374 -14.46 8.42 22.01
CA ASN A 374 -13.42 9.37 21.63
C ASN A 374 -13.10 10.32 22.79
N VAL A 375 -11.86 10.81 22.83
CA VAL A 375 -11.40 11.79 23.81
C VAL A 375 -11.03 13.07 23.09
N PHE A 376 -11.70 14.17 23.43
CA PHE A 376 -11.42 15.52 22.96
C PHE A 376 -11.05 16.37 24.18
N SER A 377 -9.77 16.71 24.33
CA SER A 377 -9.31 17.45 25.50
C SER A 377 -8.35 18.58 25.13
N GLY A 378 -8.60 19.77 25.71
CA GLY A 378 -7.75 20.94 25.53
C GLY A 378 -7.68 21.48 24.10
N ASN A 379 -8.64 21.13 23.24
CA ASN A 379 -8.71 21.63 21.88
C ASN A 379 -9.34 23.03 21.82
N SER A 380 -8.95 23.81 20.81
CA SER A 380 -9.50 25.11 20.47
C SER A 380 -10.24 25.02 19.14
N ALA A 381 -11.51 25.41 19.11
CA ALA A 381 -12.34 25.37 17.92
C ALA A 381 -13.25 26.59 17.83
N SER A 382 -13.35 27.20 16.65
CA SER A 382 -14.19 28.39 16.44
C SER A 382 -15.64 28.07 16.08
N GLN A 383 -15.94 26.83 15.66
CA GLN A 383 -17.28 26.38 15.25
C GLN A 383 -17.75 25.13 16.04
N GLY A 384 -17.13 24.88 17.20
CA GLY A 384 -17.41 23.75 18.07
C GLY A 384 -16.49 22.54 17.85
N ILE A 385 -16.42 21.62 18.81
CA ILE A 385 -15.54 20.44 18.69
C ILE A 385 -16.09 19.48 17.63
N ILE A 386 -17.36 19.12 17.76
CA ILE A 386 -18.07 18.26 16.82
C ILE A 386 -19.18 19.09 16.20
N ARG A 387 -19.17 19.23 14.87
CA ARG A 387 -20.24 19.88 14.12
C ARG A 387 -20.86 18.91 13.13
N THR A 388 -22.18 18.88 13.09
CA THR A 388 -22.92 18.04 12.16
C THR A 388 -24.10 18.79 11.56
N THR A 389 -24.21 18.77 10.23
CA THR A 389 -25.19 19.56 9.46
C THR A 389 -26.36 18.71 8.94
N SER A 390 -26.14 17.42 8.73
CA SER A 390 -27.18 16.47 8.32
C SER A 390 -26.72 15.02 8.59
N GLY A 391 -27.57 14.02 8.31
CA GLY A 391 -27.24 12.59 8.45
C GLY A 391 -27.52 11.98 9.83
N ASN A 392 -27.71 10.67 9.92
CA ASN A 392 -28.13 10.02 11.17
C ASN A 392 -26.91 9.60 12.02
N TYR A 393 -26.40 10.51 12.85
CA TYR A 393 -25.26 10.24 13.71
C TYR A 393 -25.66 10.17 15.18
N SER A 394 -25.01 9.26 15.90
CA SER A 394 -25.13 9.12 17.33
C SER A 394 -23.78 9.35 18.01
N PHE A 395 -23.82 9.94 19.21
CA PHE A 395 -22.63 10.35 19.96
C PHE A 395 -22.72 9.73 21.35
N HIS A 396 -21.88 8.76 21.68
CA HIS A 396 -21.97 8.09 22.99
C HIS A 396 -20.60 7.83 23.60
N TYR A 397 -20.49 7.90 24.93
CA TYR A 397 -19.26 7.55 25.65
C TYR A 397 -18.04 8.37 25.25
N ASN A 398 -18.23 9.56 24.67
CA ASN A 398 -17.14 10.47 24.37
C ASN A 398 -16.81 11.31 25.61
N ILE A 399 -15.53 11.65 25.75
CA ILE A 399 -15.01 12.57 26.76
C ILE A 399 -14.74 13.91 26.07
N LEU A 400 -15.57 14.91 26.37
CA LEU A 400 -15.51 16.26 25.81
C LEU A 400 -15.11 17.23 26.94
N GLU A 401 -13.88 17.74 26.89
CA GLU A 401 -13.31 18.60 27.94
C GLU A 401 -12.48 19.72 27.31
N ASN A 402 -13.16 20.73 26.76
CA ASN A 402 -12.54 21.84 26.03
C ASN A 402 -13.04 23.19 26.58
N PRO A 403 -12.67 23.57 27.82
CA PRO A 403 -13.32 24.67 28.55
C PRO A 403 -13.26 26.04 27.87
N SER A 404 -12.29 26.27 26.98
CA SER A 404 -12.09 27.55 26.29
C SER A 404 -13.04 27.81 25.12
N ILE A 405 -13.83 26.82 24.70
CA ILE A 405 -14.77 26.94 23.59
C ILE A 405 -16.22 27.07 24.08
N ALA A 406 -17.15 27.49 23.23
CA ALA A 406 -18.57 27.62 23.60
C ALA A 406 -19.30 26.27 23.57
N PHE A 407 -19.28 25.58 22.43
CA PHE A 407 -20.10 24.38 22.18
C PHE A 407 -19.24 23.15 21.87
N GLU A 408 -19.37 22.10 22.66
CA GLU A 408 -18.73 20.80 22.40
C GLU A 408 -19.41 20.09 21.22
N LEU A 409 -20.75 20.14 21.16
CA LEU A 409 -21.55 19.56 20.08
C LEU A 409 -22.40 20.66 19.42
N TYR A 410 -22.29 20.77 18.11
CA TYR A 410 -23.02 21.75 17.30
C TYR A 410 -23.88 21.03 16.24
N VAL A 411 -25.21 21.17 16.35
CA VAL A 411 -26.18 20.45 15.50
C VAL A 411 -26.98 21.46 14.66
N GLU A 412 -26.78 21.41 13.34
CA GLU A 412 -27.38 22.34 12.36
C GLU A 412 -28.33 21.62 11.40
N TYR A 413 -29.17 20.76 11.95
CA TYR A 413 -30.10 19.89 11.22
C TYR A 413 -31.43 20.58 10.94
N ASN A 414 -32.33 19.88 10.24
CA ASN A 414 -33.75 20.21 10.21
C ASN A 414 -34.41 19.87 11.58
N GLY A 415 -35.34 20.71 12.03
CA GLY A 415 -35.80 20.73 13.42
C GLY A 415 -36.70 19.58 13.85
N ASP A 416 -37.08 18.68 12.95
CA ASP A 416 -37.89 17.49 13.26
C ASP A 416 -37.05 16.25 13.58
N ASP A 417 -35.73 16.29 13.33
CA ASP A 417 -34.82 15.19 13.64
C ASP A 417 -34.44 15.15 15.13
N VAL A 418 -34.03 13.97 15.61
CA VAL A 418 -33.55 13.74 16.97
C VAL A 418 -32.14 13.14 16.92
N VAL A 419 -31.20 13.79 17.61
CA VAL A 419 -29.82 13.35 17.72
C VAL A 419 -29.59 12.76 19.11
N ASP A 420 -29.18 11.49 19.16
CA ASP A 420 -28.82 10.82 20.41
C ASP A 420 -27.36 11.12 20.77
N ALA A 421 -27.19 11.91 21.83
CA ALA A 421 -25.91 12.28 22.43
C ALA A 421 -25.82 11.84 23.90
N THR A 422 -26.51 10.75 24.27
CA THR A 422 -26.51 10.24 25.64
C THR A 422 -25.16 9.62 26.04
N TYR A 423 -24.94 9.48 27.34
CA TYR A 423 -23.75 8.88 27.93
C TYR A 423 -22.43 9.53 27.49
N ASN A 424 -22.41 10.85 27.27
CA ASN A 424 -21.17 11.61 27.09
C ASN A 424 -20.75 12.32 28.39
N TRP A 425 -19.46 12.58 28.52
CA TRP A 425 -18.90 13.47 29.54
C TRP A 425 -18.70 14.84 28.92
N TRP A 426 -19.39 15.84 29.45
CA TRP A 426 -19.39 17.20 28.90
C TRP A 426 -18.42 18.16 29.61
N GLY A 427 -17.63 17.67 30.57
CA GLY A 427 -16.79 18.47 31.46
C GLY A 427 -17.34 18.63 32.88
N SER A 428 -18.59 18.24 33.12
CA SER A 428 -19.28 18.32 34.42
C SER A 428 -20.33 17.21 34.57
N THR A 429 -20.75 16.94 35.80
CA THR A 429 -21.86 16.02 36.15
C THR A 429 -23.22 16.73 36.22
N THR A 430 -23.29 18.03 35.96
CA THR A 430 -24.52 18.82 36.05
C THR A 430 -25.19 18.98 34.70
N GLU A 431 -26.50 18.74 34.63
CA GLU A 431 -27.31 18.91 33.42
C GLU A 431 -27.24 20.32 32.84
N ALA A 432 -27.32 21.36 33.69
CA ALA A 432 -27.23 22.76 33.24
C ALA A 432 -25.93 23.05 32.49
N TYR A 433 -24.79 22.54 33.00
CA TYR A 433 -23.52 22.67 32.29
C TYR A 433 -23.53 21.90 30.98
N ALA A 434 -24.03 20.66 30.94
CA ALA A 434 -24.10 19.90 29.68
C ALA A 434 -24.95 20.63 28.62
N LYS A 435 -26.10 21.19 29.03
CA LYS A 435 -26.99 21.97 28.19
C LYS A 435 -26.28 23.17 27.55
N ASP A 436 -25.59 23.99 28.35
CA ASP A 436 -24.87 25.18 27.85
C ASP A 436 -23.73 24.84 26.86
N ARG A 437 -23.33 23.57 26.75
CA ARG A 437 -22.25 23.08 25.89
C ARG A 437 -22.75 22.45 24.60
N ILE A 438 -24.06 22.38 24.39
CA ILE A 438 -24.69 21.77 23.22
C ILE A 438 -25.46 22.87 22.50
N PHE A 439 -25.23 23.02 21.20
CA PHE A 439 -26.04 23.87 20.33
C PHE A 439 -27.09 23.02 19.62
N ASP A 440 -28.37 23.24 19.92
CA ASP A 440 -29.49 22.46 19.37
C ASP A 440 -30.75 23.31 19.08
N LYS A 441 -31.92 22.66 19.01
CA LYS A 441 -33.22 23.30 18.79
C LYS A 441 -33.56 24.42 19.77
N GLU A 442 -33.09 24.34 21.01
CA GLU A 442 -33.35 25.39 22.01
C GLU A 442 -32.59 26.68 21.68
N ASP A 443 -31.40 26.57 21.09
CA ASP A 443 -30.60 27.71 20.63
C ASP A 443 -31.06 28.23 19.27
N ALA A 444 -31.46 27.32 18.37
CA ALA A 444 -31.97 27.65 17.05
C ALA A 444 -33.17 26.77 16.67
N ILE A 445 -34.35 27.39 16.51
CA ILE A 445 -35.63 26.68 16.27
C ILE A 445 -35.62 25.71 15.09
N ASN A 446 -34.76 25.95 14.10
CA ASN A 446 -34.63 25.11 12.91
C ASN A 446 -33.71 23.91 13.12
N SER A 447 -32.88 23.89 14.17
CA SER A 447 -31.96 22.79 14.52
C SER A 447 -32.70 21.59 15.11
N ALA A 448 -32.12 20.40 14.97
CA ALA A 448 -32.64 19.16 15.60
C ALA A 448 -32.55 19.19 17.12
N VAL A 449 -33.38 18.37 17.77
CA VAL A 449 -33.34 18.17 19.23
C VAL A 449 -32.19 17.23 19.58
N VAL A 450 -31.38 17.59 20.58
CA VAL A 450 -30.33 16.70 21.09
C VAL A 450 -30.78 16.04 22.40
N VAL A 451 -30.80 14.71 22.42
CA VAL A 451 -31.04 13.92 23.63
C VAL A 451 -29.69 13.58 24.26
N TYR A 452 -29.32 14.26 25.35
CA TYR A 452 -28.02 14.09 26.01
C TYR A 452 -28.09 13.46 27.41
N ILE A 453 -29.30 13.21 27.93
CA ILE A 453 -29.53 12.58 29.24
C ILE A 453 -29.83 11.08 29.03
N PRO A 454 -29.17 10.17 29.76
CA PRO A 454 -28.26 10.44 30.90
C PRO A 454 -26.87 10.91 30.47
N ILE A 455 -26.24 11.78 31.26
CA ILE A 455 -24.82 12.17 31.11
C ILE A 455 -23.91 11.28 31.97
N LEU A 456 -22.64 11.13 31.56
CA LEU A 456 -21.65 10.40 32.36
C LEU A 456 -21.40 11.10 33.69
N GLN A 457 -21.28 10.31 34.76
CA GLN A 457 -21.00 10.80 36.11
C GLN A 457 -19.50 10.93 36.41
N GLY A 458 -18.65 10.59 35.44
CA GLY A 458 -17.20 10.73 35.52
C GLY A 458 -16.53 10.35 34.19
N LYS A 459 -15.33 10.89 33.96
CA LYS A 459 -14.50 10.57 32.78
C LYS A 459 -13.59 9.35 32.95
N VAL A 460 -13.49 8.83 34.17
CA VAL A 460 -12.78 7.58 34.48
C VAL A 460 -13.81 6.50 34.70
N PHE A 461 -13.76 5.45 33.90
CA PHE A 461 -14.71 4.35 34.00
C PHE A 461 -14.22 3.31 34.99
N THR A 462 -15.14 2.75 35.76
CA THR A 462 -14.90 1.61 36.65
C THR A 462 -15.52 0.35 36.06
N CYS A 463 -14.90 -0.81 36.27
CA CYS A 463 -15.41 -2.09 35.79
C CYS A 463 -15.61 -3.10 36.93
N PHE A 464 -16.24 -2.64 38.01
CA PHE A 464 -16.43 -3.45 39.20
C PHE A 464 -17.20 -4.75 38.89
N ALA A 465 -18.22 -4.70 38.03
CA ALA A 465 -19.04 -5.87 37.71
C ALA A 465 -18.32 -6.90 36.82
N VAL A 466 -17.21 -6.53 36.17
CA VAL A 466 -16.36 -7.43 35.35
C VAL A 466 -14.96 -7.56 35.94
N ASN A 467 -14.90 -7.59 37.27
CA ASN A 467 -13.69 -7.84 38.06
C ASN A 467 -12.49 -6.93 37.71
N ASN A 468 -12.76 -5.66 37.40
CA ASN A 468 -11.75 -4.68 36.97
C ASN A 468 -10.86 -5.20 35.84
N CYS A 469 -11.47 -5.86 34.84
CA CYS A 469 -10.77 -6.46 33.70
C CYS A 469 -9.71 -7.48 34.12
N SER A 470 -9.87 -8.08 35.29
CA SER A 470 -8.93 -9.04 35.91
C SER A 470 -7.48 -8.56 35.96
N GLY A 471 -7.23 -7.25 35.86
CA GLY A 471 -5.88 -6.67 35.73
C GLY A 471 -5.19 -6.90 34.37
N HIS A 472 -5.93 -7.35 33.35
CA HIS A 472 -5.45 -7.67 32.00
C HIS A 472 -6.24 -6.90 30.93
N GLY A 473 -6.63 -5.68 31.26
CA GLY A 473 -7.33 -4.79 30.34
C GLY A 473 -7.66 -3.45 30.95
N GLU A 474 -8.24 -2.59 30.12
CA GLU A 474 -8.65 -1.24 30.46
C GLU A 474 -10.19 -1.10 30.45
N CYS A 475 -10.70 -0.33 31.40
CA CYS A 475 -12.09 0.08 31.43
C CYS A 475 -12.39 1.14 30.38
N ILE A 476 -13.01 0.73 29.28
CA ILE A 476 -13.37 1.65 28.18
C ILE A 476 -14.77 2.24 28.33
N ARG A 477 -15.65 1.59 29.10
CA ARG A 477 -16.98 2.07 29.51
C ARG A 477 -17.33 1.47 30.88
N PRO A 478 -18.40 1.93 31.56
CA PRO A 478 -18.89 1.25 32.76
C PRO A 478 -19.06 -0.25 32.53
N ASP A 479 -18.36 -1.06 33.32
CA ASP A 479 -18.38 -2.52 33.27
C ASP A 479 -18.08 -3.15 31.89
N ARG A 480 -17.30 -2.45 31.05
CA ARG A 480 -16.84 -2.96 29.76
C ARG A 480 -15.34 -2.82 29.63
N CYS A 481 -14.68 -3.97 29.50
CA CYS A 481 -13.25 -4.06 29.33
C CYS A 481 -12.81 -4.09 27.87
N ARG A 482 -11.67 -3.47 27.61
CA ARG A 482 -10.80 -3.77 26.46
C ARG A 482 -9.61 -4.55 27.00
N CYS A 483 -9.49 -5.80 26.57
CA CYS A 483 -8.41 -6.65 27.04
C CYS A 483 -7.07 -6.28 26.44
N ASP A 484 -6.02 -6.45 27.22
CA ASP A 484 -4.64 -6.35 26.77
C ASP A 484 -4.33 -7.46 25.76
N ASP A 485 -3.27 -7.25 24.98
CA ASP A 485 -2.83 -8.23 23.99
C ASP A 485 -2.53 -9.58 24.65
N GLY A 486 -3.08 -10.63 24.05
CA GLY A 486 -2.97 -11.99 24.58
C GLY A 486 -4.00 -12.34 25.65
N TRP A 487 -4.97 -11.46 25.92
CA TRP A 487 -6.12 -11.72 26.78
C TRP A 487 -7.44 -11.55 26.02
N LYS A 488 -8.50 -12.21 26.51
CA LYS A 488 -9.85 -12.15 25.97
C LYS A 488 -10.89 -12.47 27.03
N GLY A 489 -12.16 -12.40 26.64
CA GLY A 489 -13.31 -12.57 27.52
C GLY A 489 -13.81 -11.22 28.05
N THR A 490 -15.02 -11.21 28.60
CA THR A 490 -15.67 -9.99 29.11
C THR A 490 -14.91 -9.37 30.29
N GLU A 491 -14.22 -10.20 31.07
CA GLU A 491 -13.41 -9.81 32.23
C GLU A 491 -11.91 -9.87 31.94
N CYS A 492 -11.49 -10.15 30.70
CA CYS A 492 -10.09 -10.32 30.32
C CYS A 492 -9.33 -11.40 31.12
N ASN A 493 -10.03 -12.42 31.61
CA ASN A 493 -9.47 -13.52 32.39
C ASN A 493 -9.09 -14.75 31.55
N GLN A 494 -9.32 -14.73 30.24
CA GLN A 494 -9.00 -15.83 29.34
C GLN A 494 -7.78 -15.51 28.50
N VAL A 495 -6.89 -16.48 28.36
CA VAL A 495 -5.72 -16.36 27.47
C VAL A 495 -6.15 -16.35 26.00
N SER A 496 -5.50 -15.52 25.20
CA SER A 496 -5.63 -15.41 23.76
C SER A 496 -4.28 -15.59 23.08
N CYS A 497 -4.28 -16.24 21.91
CA CYS A 497 -3.12 -16.35 21.03
C CYS A 497 -3.40 -15.75 19.64
N GLN A 498 -4.35 -14.81 19.56
CA GLN A 498 -4.81 -14.25 18.30
C GLN A 498 -3.68 -13.56 17.52
N GLN A 499 -2.75 -12.87 18.19
CA GLN A 499 -1.64 -12.17 17.52
C GLN A 499 -0.55 -13.11 16.98
N VAL A 500 -0.51 -14.36 17.46
CA VAL A 500 0.37 -15.42 16.95
C VAL A 500 -0.43 -16.41 16.09
N SER A 501 -1.45 -15.90 15.39
CA SER A 501 -2.31 -16.65 14.46
C SER A 501 -2.94 -17.90 15.09
N ASN A 502 -3.28 -17.83 16.38
CA ASN A 502 -3.76 -18.97 17.17
C ASN A 502 -2.87 -20.22 17.02
N CYS A 503 -1.56 -20.02 17.06
CA CYS A 503 -0.55 -21.07 16.90
C CYS A 503 -0.67 -21.84 15.57
N TYR A 504 -1.25 -21.22 14.53
CA TYR A 504 -1.58 -21.84 13.24
C TYR A 504 -2.41 -23.14 13.34
N GLY A 505 -3.04 -23.41 14.49
CA GLY A 505 -3.67 -24.71 14.77
C GLY A 505 -2.69 -25.87 15.02
N ASN A 506 -1.38 -25.60 15.02
CA ASN A 506 -0.30 -26.58 15.18
C ASN A 506 0.32 -26.56 16.60
N GLY A 507 -0.28 -25.82 17.52
CA GLY A 507 0.19 -25.67 18.90
C GLY A 507 -0.94 -25.34 19.87
N ASN A 508 -0.67 -25.52 21.15
CA ASN A 508 -1.55 -25.11 22.24
C ASN A 508 -1.22 -23.69 22.69
N CYS A 509 -2.26 -22.89 22.96
CA CYS A 509 -2.09 -21.58 23.57
C CYS A 509 -1.94 -21.73 25.09
N VAL A 510 -0.71 -21.64 25.59
CA VAL A 510 -0.38 -21.91 27.01
C VAL A 510 -0.19 -20.64 27.84
N GLY A 511 -0.13 -19.48 27.19
CA GLY A 511 -0.04 -18.16 27.82
C GLY A 511 -0.35 -17.03 26.84
N PRO A 512 -0.40 -15.77 27.28
CA PRO A 512 -0.75 -14.63 26.44
C PRO A 512 0.15 -14.52 25.21
N ASN A 513 -0.38 -14.85 24.03
CA ASN A 513 0.38 -14.98 22.78
C ASN A 513 1.59 -15.93 22.86
N VAL A 514 1.53 -16.95 23.71
CA VAL A 514 2.57 -17.99 23.86
C VAL A 514 2.02 -19.34 23.38
N CYS A 515 2.67 -19.87 22.35
CA CYS A 515 2.36 -21.17 21.76
C CYS A 515 3.32 -22.25 22.27
N GLU A 516 2.76 -23.38 22.66
CA GLU A 516 3.45 -24.65 22.82
C GLU A 516 3.19 -25.51 21.57
N CYS A 517 4.19 -25.69 20.72
CA CYS A 517 4.01 -26.41 19.46
C CYS A 517 3.84 -27.91 19.69
N ILE A 518 2.92 -28.52 18.94
CA ILE A 518 2.62 -29.95 19.02
C ILE A 518 3.48 -30.71 18.01
N GLY A 519 4.07 -31.82 18.42
CA GLY A 519 4.78 -32.73 17.51
C GLY A 519 5.99 -32.07 16.83
N SER A 520 6.12 -32.27 15.52
CA SER A 520 7.25 -31.78 14.71
C SER A 520 7.07 -30.33 14.23
N TRP A 521 6.27 -29.50 14.90
CA TRP A 521 6.14 -28.07 14.61
C TRP A 521 7.02 -27.24 15.56
N THR A 522 7.52 -26.10 15.09
CA THR A 522 8.42 -25.22 15.84
C THR A 522 8.18 -23.74 15.48
N GLY A 523 8.96 -22.86 16.10
CA GLY A 523 8.85 -21.42 15.97
C GLY A 523 7.82 -20.82 16.92
N LYS A 524 7.86 -19.48 17.07
CA LYS A 524 7.00 -18.74 18.02
C LYS A 524 5.51 -18.92 17.78
N THR A 525 5.13 -19.20 16.52
CA THR A 525 3.75 -19.33 16.07
C THR A 525 3.37 -20.77 15.70
N CYS A 526 4.29 -21.74 15.82
CA CYS A 526 4.12 -23.11 15.32
C CYS A 526 3.84 -23.21 13.82
N ALA A 527 4.33 -22.22 13.05
CA ALA A 527 4.22 -22.21 11.59
C ALA A 527 5.29 -23.07 10.91
N ASP A 528 6.42 -23.30 11.57
CA ASP A 528 7.57 -23.95 10.95
C ASP A 528 7.52 -25.46 11.20
N ALA A 529 7.50 -26.26 10.14
CA ALA A 529 7.60 -27.70 10.24
C ALA A 529 9.07 -28.13 10.42
N THR A 530 9.29 -29.19 11.18
CA THR A 530 10.57 -29.88 11.30
C THR A 530 10.51 -31.22 10.58
N CYS A 531 11.64 -31.62 9.98
CA CYS A 531 11.76 -32.81 9.14
C CYS A 531 12.86 -33.74 9.69
N TYR A 532 13.00 -33.81 11.02
CA TYR A 532 14.09 -34.54 11.66
C TYR A 532 14.10 -36.03 11.31
N SER A 533 12.93 -36.66 11.14
CA SER A 533 12.87 -38.09 10.82
C SER A 533 13.23 -38.41 9.36
N VAL A 534 13.20 -37.40 8.48
CA VAL A 534 13.59 -37.48 7.07
C VAL A 534 14.86 -36.66 6.80
N ASN A 535 15.83 -36.74 7.73
CA ASN A 535 17.16 -36.14 7.63
C ASN A 535 17.17 -34.65 7.24
N ASN A 536 16.16 -33.87 7.67
CA ASN A 536 15.98 -32.48 7.29
C ASN A 536 16.09 -32.27 5.77
N CYS A 537 15.44 -33.15 5.01
CA CYS A 537 15.45 -33.17 3.54
C CYS A 537 16.86 -33.17 2.95
N SER A 538 17.84 -33.76 3.66
CA SER A 538 19.26 -33.81 3.29
C SER A 538 19.84 -32.45 2.88
N SER A 539 19.27 -31.34 3.38
CA SER A 539 19.56 -29.97 2.94
C SER A 539 19.39 -29.72 1.42
N ARG A 540 18.59 -30.55 0.76
CA ARG A 540 18.33 -30.58 -0.70
C ARG A 540 16.84 -30.47 -1.02
N GLY A 541 16.06 -29.93 -0.08
CA GLY A 541 14.64 -29.69 -0.22
C GLY A 541 14.10 -28.78 0.88
N TYR A 542 12.85 -28.38 0.73
CA TYR A 542 12.09 -27.65 1.74
C TYR A 542 11.25 -28.61 2.60
N CYS A 543 11.21 -28.37 3.90
CA CYS A 543 10.27 -29.06 4.80
C CYS A 543 8.92 -28.33 4.73
N LEU A 544 7.91 -28.96 4.11
CA LEU A 544 6.61 -28.33 3.92
C LEU A 544 5.63 -28.62 5.06
N GLN A 545 5.75 -29.81 5.63
CA GLN A 545 4.96 -30.33 6.75
C GLN A 545 5.86 -31.24 7.58
N PRO A 546 5.49 -31.56 8.83
CA PRO A 546 6.15 -32.58 9.64
C PRO A 546 6.60 -33.77 8.78
N ASP A 547 7.91 -33.94 8.70
CA ASP A 547 8.55 -35.08 8.04
C ASP A 547 8.19 -35.28 6.55
N THR A 548 7.78 -34.19 5.87
CA THR A 548 7.44 -34.18 4.44
C THR A 548 8.30 -33.19 3.69
N CYS A 549 9.16 -33.71 2.82
CA CYS A 549 10.09 -32.92 2.02
C CYS A 549 9.55 -32.62 0.62
N SER A 550 9.83 -31.41 0.14
CA SER A 550 9.74 -31.02 -1.26
C SER A 550 11.15 -30.77 -1.78
N CYS A 551 11.64 -31.68 -2.62
CA CYS A 551 13.02 -31.66 -3.08
C CYS A 551 13.27 -30.54 -4.10
N PHE A 552 14.50 -30.01 -4.12
CA PHE A 552 14.95 -29.10 -5.17
C PHE A 552 15.00 -29.83 -6.51
N SER A 553 14.97 -29.07 -7.61
CA SER A 553 15.10 -29.64 -8.96
C SER A 553 16.36 -30.50 -9.05
N SER A 554 16.26 -31.70 -9.65
CA SER A 554 17.25 -32.79 -9.74
C SER A 554 17.36 -33.74 -8.54
N TYR A 555 16.70 -33.42 -7.41
CA TYR A 555 16.69 -34.28 -6.22
C TYR A 555 15.33 -34.95 -6.02
N ALA A 556 15.36 -36.16 -5.46
CA ALA A 556 14.23 -37.04 -5.29
C ALA A 556 14.34 -37.87 -4.00
N GLY A 557 13.28 -38.62 -3.70
CA GLY A 557 13.18 -39.46 -2.51
C GLY A 557 12.55 -38.73 -1.32
N THR A 558 12.22 -39.47 -0.27
CA THR A 558 11.50 -38.96 0.91
C THR A 558 12.30 -37.95 1.73
N ASP A 559 13.63 -38.04 1.69
CA ASP A 559 14.57 -37.12 2.35
C ASP A 559 15.45 -36.34 1.37
N CYS A 560 15.09 -36.32 0.07
CA CYS A 560 15.85 -35.63 -1.00
C CYS A 560 17.32 -36.05 -1.12
N SER A 561 17.68 -37.25 -0.67
CA SER A 561 19.02 -37.79 -0.79
C SER A 561 19.31 -38.41 -2.17
N GLN A 562 18.28 -38.70 -2.97
CA GLN A 562 18.40 -39.36 -4.27
C GLN A 562 18.37 -38.35 -5.41
N CYS A 563 18.84 -38.77 -6.58
CA CYS A 563 18.68 -37.99 -7.80
C CYS A 563 17.40 -38.36 -8.54
N GLU A 564 16.74 -37.35 -9.10
CA GLU A 564 15.63 -37.50 -10.05
C GLU A 564 16.09 -38.31 -11.28
N ASP A 565 15.15 -38.87 -12.02
CA ASP A 565 15.50 -39.59 -13.25
C ASP A 565 16.25 -38.68 -14.24
N LEU A 566 17.27 -39.25 -14.90
CA LEU A 566 18.22 -38.56 -15.78
C LEU A 566 19.29 -37.69 -15.06
N TYR A 567 19.46 -37.84 -13.75
CA TYR A 567 20.56 -37.23 -13.00
C TYR A 567 21.39 -38.27 -12.25
N TRP A 568 22.68 -37.99 -11.99
CA TRP A 568 23.62 -38.93 -11.38
C TRP A 568 24.62 -38.27 -10.43
N GLY A 569 25.28 -39.10 -9.62
CA GLY A 569 26.36 -38.67 -8.75
C GLY A 569 25.89 -38.00 -7.46
N GLN A 570 26.85 -37.53 -6.65
CA GLN A 570 26.55 -36.97 -5.33
C GLN A 570 25.78 -35.65 -5.44
N ASP A 571 26.00 -34.84 -6.48
CA ASP A 571 25.38 -33.52 -6.64
C ASP A 571 24.25 -33.50 -7.69
N CYS A 572 23.81 -34.67 -8.14
CA CYS A 572 22.76 -34.87 -9.15
C CYS A 572 23.02 -34.05 -10.42
N GLU A 573 24.11 -34.37 -11.11
CA GLU A 573 24.45 -33.79 -12.41
C GLU A 573 23.62 -34.43 -13.53
N PRO A 574 23.29 -33.69 -14.61
CA PRO A 574 22.56 -34.25 -15.74
C PRO A 574 23.31 -35.43 -16.35
N CYS A 575 22.60 -36.52 -16.60
CA CYS A 575 23.15 -37.68 -17.27
C CYS A 575 23.55 -37.37 -18.72
N PRO A 576 24.68 -37.93 -19.20
CA PRO A 576 25.00 -37.89 -20.62
C PRO A 576 23.94 -38.64 -21.45
N PRO A 577 23.69 -38.21 -22.71
CA PRO A 577 22.68 -38.82 -23.56
C PRO A 577 23.10 -40.23 -23.99
N CYS A 578 22.58 -41.25 -23.31
CA CYS A 578 22.83 -42.65 -23.61
C CYS A 578 21.90 -43.14 -24.73
N ILE A 579 22.40 -43.13 -25.98
CA ILE A 579 21.58 -43.39 -27.19
C ILE A 579 21.04 -44.84 -27.28
N ASN A 580 21.63 -45.82 -26.58
CA ASN A 580 21.18 -47.23 -26.56
C ASN A 580 21.34 -47.89 -25.18
N GLY A 581 21.03 -47.14 -24.13
CA GLY A 581 21.28 -47.59 -22.76
C GLY A 581 20.67 -46.66 -21.73
N TYR A 582 20.95 -46.93 -20.45
CA TYR A 582 20.58 -46.07 -19.34
C TYR A 582 21.83 -45.55 -18.64
N CYS A 583 21.75 -44.33 -18.15
CA CYS A 583 22.79 -43.72 -17.33
C CYS A 583 22.84 -44.41 -15.96
N ASN A 584 24.03 -44.84 -15.54
CA ASN A 584 24.25 -45.37 -14.20
C ASN A 584 24.15 -44.22 -13.19
N LYS A 585 23.19 -44.29 -12.26
CA LYS A 585 22.96 -43.23 -11.27
C LYS A 585 24.12 -42.99 -10.29
N LEU A 586 25.03 -43.96 -10.12
CA LEU A 586 26.21 -43.85 -9.26
C LEU A 586 27.45 -43.32 -10.00
N THR A 587 27.67 -43.79 -11.25
CA THR A 587 28.93 -43.52 -11.97
C THR A 587 28.79 -42.58 -13.16
N GLY A 588 27.57 -42.27 -13.60
CA GLY A 588 27.30 -41.45 -14.79
C GLY A 588 27.58 -42.15 -16.12
N GLU A 589 28.09 -43.39 -16.08
CA GLU A 589 28.42 -44.16 -17.26
C GLU A 589 27.16 -44.70 -17.96
N CYS A 590 27.16 -44.64 -19.30
CA CYS A 590 26.10 -45.24 -20.09
C CYS A 590 26.22 -46.76 -20.08
N THR A 591 25.19 -47.42 -19.55
CA THR A 591 25.08 -48.88 -19.49
C THR A 591 24.16 -49.35 -20.59
N CYS A 592 24.62 -50.27 -21.45
CA CYS A 592 23.79 -50.81 -22.52
C CYS A 592 22.61 -51.60 -21.94
N SER A 593 21.40 -51.39 -22.50
CA SER A 593 20.26 -52.26 -22.24
C SER A 593 20.56 -53.65 -22.80
N THR A 594 20.44 -54.70 -21.98
CA THR A 594 20.67 -56.10 -22.43
C THR A 594 19.47 -56.70 -23.16
N ILE A 595 18.51 -55.86 -23.57
CA ILE A 595 17.30 -56.24 -24.31
C ILE A 595 17.42 -55.78 -25.76
#